data_AF-A0A158PDV6-F1
#
_entry.id   AF-A0A158PDV6-F1
#
_cell.length_a   1.000
_cell.length_b   1.000
_cell.length_c   1.000
_cell.angle_alpha   90.00
_cell.angle_beta   90.00
_cell.angle_gamma   90.00
#
_symmetry.space_group_name_H-M   'P 1'
#
loop_
_entity.id
_entity.type
_entity.pdbx_description
1 polymer ?
#
loop_
_entity_poly.entity_id
_entity_poly.type
_entity_poly.pdbx_seq_one_letter_code
_entity_poly.pdbx_strand_id
1 'polypeptide(L)'
;MDSIVLVPHDPKNLQKGTIISKQWRIKRKIGEGGFGAVYKVVNVETETSAALKIETHNKRQVLKLEAKSGFVHRDLKPANMAVGPVGTPEFRFIHIFDFGLARQYVVTSDSGPPKLRKPRPRVHFRGTLRYCSINCHERAEQGRDDDLWCLLYLLVELRGALPWTKSSTLNYYLRPDYSLLHNLLMKVMDAGDYK
;
A
#
# COMPACT_ATOMS: atom_id res chain seq x y z
N MET A 1 -5.96 39.27 13.82
CA MET A 1 -5.62 38.22 14.80
C MET A 1 -5.73 36.90 14.06
N ASP A 2 -4.65 36.53 13.36
CA ASP A 2 -4.59 35.30 12.57
C ASP A 2 -3.98 34.19 13.43
N SER A 3 -4.83 33.39 14.06
CA SER A 3 -4.41 32.18 14.75
C SER A 3 -4.07 31.10 13.72
N ILE A 4 -2.81 31.09 13.28
CA ILE A 4 -2.16 29.91 12.71
C ILE A 4 -2.30 28.80 13.75
N VAL A 5 -3.17 27.82 13.49
CA VAL A 5 -3.27 26.63 14.33
C VAL A 5 -1.95 25.87 14.17
N LEU A 6 -1.09 26.03 15.17
CA LEU A 6 0.05 25.17 15.42
C LEU A 6 -0.44 23.73 15.36
N VAL A 7 0.28 22.89 14.61
CA VAL A 7 0.04 21.45 14.48
C VAL A 7 -0.34 20.89 15.85
N PRO A 8 -1.52 20.25 16.02
CA PRO A 8 -1.97 19.80 17.33
C PRO A 8 -0.92 18.91 18.01
N HIS A 9 -0.82 19.05 19.33
CA HIS A 9 0.12 18.31 20.21
C HIS A 9 0.01 16.77 20.06
N ASP A 10 -1.06 16.29 19.42
CA ASP A 10 -1.25 14.93 18.95
C ASP A 10 -1.66 14.93 17.44
N PRO A 11 -0.74 14.53 16.52
CA PRO A 11 -1.04 14.49 15.09
C PRO A 11 -2.18 13.53 14.74
N LYS A 12 -2.52 12.56 15.61
CA LYS A 12 -3.58 11.58 15.31
C LYS A 12 -4.98 12.06 15.62
N ASN A 13 -5.17 13.19 16.31
CA ASN A 13 -6.47 13.63 16.84
C ASN A 13 -6.83 15.05 16.42
N LEU A 14 -7.27 15.20 15.16
CA LEU A 14 -7.79 16.44 14.60
C LEU A 14 -9.28 16.61 14.94
N GLN A 15 -9.67 17.83 15.34
CA GLN A 15 -11.06 18.14 15.66
C GLN A 15 -11.93 18.27 14.40
N LYS A 16 -13.20 17.89 14.51
CA LYS A 16 -14.20 18.13 13.46
C LYS A 16 -14.36 19.63 13.25
N GLY A 17 -14.36 20.06 11.99
CA GLY A 17 -14.44 21.47 11.60
C GLY A 17 -13.08 22.14 11.38
N THR A 18 -11.97 21.57 11.87
CA THR A 18 -10.63 22.10 11.61
C THR A 18 -10.36 22.18 10.10
N ILE A 19 -9.82 23.31 9.65
CA ILE A 19 -9.43 23.53 8.25
C ILE A 19 -7.91 23.32 8.13
N ILE A 20 -7.52 22.39 7.26
CA ILE A 20 -6.12 22.03 6.97
C ILE A 20 -5.74 22.56 5.60
N SER A 21 -4.52 23.10 5.49
CA SER A 21 -3.98 23.66 4.25
C SER A 21 -4.92 24.69 3.59
N LYS A 22 -5.66 25.45 4.42
CA LYS A 22 -6.64 26.48 4.04
C LYS A 22 -7.88 26.02 3.25
N GLN A 23 -7.92 24.79 2.77
CA GLN A 23 -8.97 24.34 1.84
C GLN A 23 -9.70 23.06 2.29
N TRP A 24 -9.16 22.28 3.24
CA TRP A 24 -9.72 20.97 3.60
C TRP A 24 -10.29 20.97 5.01
N ARG A 25 -11.62 20.91 5.14
CA ARG A 25 -12.32 20.86 6.43
C ARG A 25 -12.51 19.42 6.90
N ILE A 26 -12.06 19.10 8.12
CA ILE A 26 -12.24 17.79 8.77
C ILE A 26 -13.73 17.54 9.05
N LYS A 27 -14.29 16.45 8.52
CA LYS A 27 -15.67 16.01 8.81
C LYS A 27 -15.74 14.97 9.91
N ARG A 28 -14.91 13.92 9.84
CA ARG A 28 -14.82 12.85 10.85
C ARG A 28 -13.55 12.02 10.66
N LYS A 29 -13.10 11.35 11.72
CA LYS A 29 -12.10 10.27 11.64
C LYS A 29 -12.72 9.06 10.93
N ILE A 30 -11.96 8.41 10.06
CA ILE A 30 -12.37 7.19 9.35
C ILE A 30 -11.59 5.98 9.87
N GLY A 31 -10.32 6.15 10.25
CA GLY A 31 -9.50 5.06 10.79
C GLY A 31 -8.25 5.54 11.49
N GLU A 32 -7.66 4.68 12.31
CA GLU A 32 -6.42 4.92 13.04
C GLU A 32 -5.59 3.64 13.08
N GLY A 33 -4.26 3.77 12.98
CA GLY A 33 -3.32 2.67 13.13
C GLY A 33 -1.97 3.13 13.67
N GLY A 34 -1.01 2.19 13.73
CA GLY A 34 0.34 2.46 14.24
C GLY A 34 1.04 3.61 13.53
N PHE A 35 0.81 3.75 12.22
CA PHE A 35 1.46 4.76 11.37
C PHE A 35 0.77 6.12 11.35
N GLY A 36 -0.44 6.26 11.90
CA GLY A 36 -1.18 7.51 11.76
C GLY A 36 -2.70 7.38 11.87
N ALA A 37 -3.41 8.40 11.37
CA ALA A 37 -4.86 8.46 11.34
C ALA A 37 -5.37 8.96 9.97
N VAL A 38 -6.55 8.49 9.56
CA VAL A 38 -7.21 8.86 8.31
C VAL A 38 -8.53 9.56 8.62
N TYR A 39 -8.79 10.68 7.94
CA TYR A 39 -9.94 11.55 8.12
C TYR A 39 -10.73 11.72 6.83
N LYS A 40 -12.05 11.82 6.92
CA LYS A 40 -12.89 12.37 5.86
C LYS A 40 -12.73 13.88 5.90
N VAL A 41 -12.29 14.47 4.81
CA VAL A 41 -12.25 15.93 4.62
C VAL A 41 -13.17 16.34 3.49
N VAL A 42 -13.58 17.60 3.51
CA VAL A 42 -14.34 18.24 2.43
C VAL A 42 -13.63 19.51 2.03
N ASN A 43 -13.43 19.69 0.73
CA ASN A 43 -12.91 20.93 0.17
C ASN A 43 -13.93 22.05 0.45
N VAL A 44 -13.49 23.18 1.01
CA VAL A 44 -14.37 24.26 1.44
C VAL A 44 -14.99 25.05 0.30
N GLU A 45 -14.37 25.05 -0.89
CA GLU A 45 -14.85 25.76 -2.08
C GLU A 45 -15.69 24.85 -2.98
N THR A 46 -15.17 23.65 -3.28
CA THR A 46 -15.79 22.75 -4.26
C THR A 46 -16.76 21.74 -3.64
N GLU A 47 -16.86 21.71 -2.31
CA GLU A 47 -17.59 20.70 -1.53
C GLU A 47 -17.21 19.24 -1.80
N THR A 48 -16.13 19.01 -2.54
CA THR A 48 -15.64 17.66 -2.86
C THR A 48 -15.09 16.96 -1.62
N SER A 49 -15.42 15.68 -1.45
CA SER A 49 -14.91 14.87 -0.34
C SER A 49 -13.58 14.20 -0.70
N ALA A 50 -12.64 14.15 0.25
CA ALA A 50 -11.40 13.41 0.13
C ALA A 50 -11.03 12.70 1.45
N ALA A 51 -10.02 11.82 1.40
CA ALA A 51 -9.41 11.22 2.58
C ALA A 51 -8.07 11.91 2.88
N LEU A 52 -7.91 12.41 4.10
CA LEU A 52 -6.65 13.00 4.59
C LEU A 52 -5.97 12.00 5.53
N LYS A 53 -4.77 11.53 5.16
CA LYS A 53 -3.92 10.70 6.03
C LYS A 53 -2.91 11.59 6.75
N ILE A 54 -2.84 11.45 8.08
CA ILE A 54 -1.84 12.08 8.93
C ILE A 54 -0.92 10.98 9.47
N GLU A 55 0.39 11.17 9.35
CA GLU A 55 1.41 10.22 9.82
C GLU A 55 2.16 10.77 11.04
N THR A 56 2.44 9.92 12.03
CA THR A 56 3.06 10.35 13.30
C THR A 56 4.58 10.28 13.34
N HIS A 57 5.20 9.62 12.36
CA HIS A 57 6.65 9.56 12.24
C HIS A 57 7.10 9.98 10.83
N ASN A 58 8.05 10.91 10.82
CA ASN A 58 8.47 11.74 9.69
C ASN A 58 9.24 10.96 8.60
N LYS A 59 8.83 11.09 7.34
CA LYS A 59 9.64 11.52 6.16
C LYS A 59 8.94 11.09 4.86
N ARG A 60 8.32 12.06 4.19
CA ARG A 60 7.95 12.11 2.76
C ARG A 60 8.04 10.78 1.99
N GLN A 61 6.89 10.20 1.63
CA GLN A 61 6.72 9.39 0.41
C GLN A 61 5.23 9.24 0.08
N VAL A 62 4.63 10.31 -0.47
CA VAL A 62 3.39 10.15 -1.25
C VAL A 62 3.84 9.63 -2.62
N LEU A 63 3.80 8.32 -2.80
CA LEU A 63 4.17 7.70 -4.06
C LEU A 63 2.90 7.41 -4.83
N LYS A 64 2.65 8.13 -5.91
CA LYS A 64 1.68 7.68 -6.90
C LYS A 64 2.35 6.49 -7.61
N LEU A 65 1.90 5.27 -7.34
CA LEU A 65 2.46 4.07 -7.96
C LEU A 65 2.00 4.02 -9.42
N GLU A 66 2.71 4.74 -10.28
CA GLU A 66 2.78 4.38 -11.70
C GLU A 66 3.83 3.27 -11.81
N ALA A 67 3.58 2.23 -12.60
CA ALA A 67 4.53 1.13 -12.81
C ALA A 67 5.92 1.59 -13.33
N LYS A 68 6.05 2.86 -13.74
CA LYS A 68 7.29 3.55 -14.15
C LYS A 68 8.01 4.32 -13.02
N SER A 69 7.45 4.38 -11.82
CA SER A 69 7.96 5.24 -10.73
C SER A 69 9.25 4.74 -10.08
N GLY A 70 9.65 3.47 -10.30
CA GLY A 70 10.86 2.91 -9.70
C GLY A 70 10.70 2.52 -8.22
N PHE A 71 9.46 2.33 -7.77
CA PHE A 71 9.11 1.90 -6.41
C PHE A 71 8.36 0.57 -6.39
N VAL A 72 8.57 -0.19 -5.32
CA VAL A 72 7.78 -1.35 -4.91
C VAL A 72 6.92 -0.95 -3.71
N HIS A 73 5.66 -1.35 -3.66
CA HIS A 73 4.70 -1.02 -2.62
C HIS A 73 4.93 -1.82 -1.32
N ARG A 74 5.16 -3.14 -1.43
CA ARG A 74 5.46 -4.06 -0.31
C ARG A 74 4.35 -4.26 0.73
N ASP A 75 3.13 -3.80 0.45
CA ASP A 75 1.97 -4.00 1.34
C ASP A 75 0.64 -3.88 0.58
N LEU A 76 0.57 -4.42 -0.64
CA LEU A 76 -0.70 -4.51 -1.36
C LEU A 76 -1.65 -5.45 -0.63
N LYS A 77 -2.86 -4.96 -0.36
CA LYS A 77 -3.94 -5.67 0.33
C LYS A 77 -5.26 -4.95 0.10
N PRO A 78 -6.43 -5.59 0.36
CA PRO A 78 -7.72 -4.96 0.10
C PRO A 78 -7.89 -3.65 0.87
N ALA A 79 -7.38 -3.56 2.11
CA ALA A 79 -7.46 -2.36 2.92
C ALA A 79 -6.66 -1.15 2.37
N ASN A 80 -5.71 -1.39 1.46
CA ASN A 80 -4.89 -0.37 0.82
C ASN A 80 -5.39 -0.06 -0.61
N MET A 81 -6.57 -0.56 -0.99
CA MET A 81 -7.15 -0.38 -2.32
C MET A 81 -8.61 0.06 -2.23
N ALA A 82 -9.08 0.86 -3.17
CA ALA A 82 -10.50 1.16 -3.31
C ALA A 82 -10.90 1.36 -4.78
N VAL A 83 -12.13 1.00 -5.09
CA VAL A 83 -12.76 1.35 -6.38
C VAL A 83 -13.17 2.82 -6.32
N GLY A 84 -13.06 3.52 -7.45
CA GLY A 84 -13.56 4.90 -7.54
C GLY A 84 -15.07 4.98 -7.27
N PRO A 85 -15.58 6.16 -6.88
CA PRO A 85 -17.00 6.32 -6.58
C PRO A 85 -17.91 6.01 -7.77
N VAL A 86 -19.06 5.37 -7.52
CA VAL A 86 -20.06 5.11 -8.56
C VAL A 86 -20.59 6.43 -9.12
N GLY A 87 -20.71 6.52 -10.45
CA GLY A 87 -21.20 7.72 -11.13
C GLY A 87 -20.13 8.76 -11.46
N THR A 88 -18.86 8.52 -11.13
CA THR A 88 -17.73 9.39 -11.53
C THR A 88 -16.85 8.68 -12.56
N PRO A 89 -16.08 9.38 -13.41
CA PRO A 89 -15.16 8.74 -14.37
C PRO A 89 -14.20 7.73 -13.73
N GLU A 90 -13.92 7.91 -12.44
CA GLU A 90 -13.02 7.09 -11.62
C GLU A 90 -13.60 5.72 -11.25
N PHE A 91 -14.91 5.48 -11.40
CA PHE A 91 -15.58 4.25 -10.93
C PHE A 91 -14.97 2.95 -11.49
N ARG A 92 -14.34 3.03 -12.65
CA ARG A 92 -13.72 1.90 -13.35
C ARG A 92 -12.26 1.63 -12.94
N PHE A 93 -11.73 2.42 -12.00
CA PHE A 93 -10.32 2.36 -11.60
C PHE A 93 -10.17 1.92 -10.14
N ILE A 94 -9.17 1.07 -9.91
CA ILE A 94 -8.69 0.74 -8.57
C ILE A 94 -7.62 1.74 -8.18
N HIS A 95 -7.86 2.42 -7.06
CA HIS A 95 -6.94 3.36 -6.44
C HIS A 95 -6.16 2.62 -5.36
N ILE A 96 -4.85 2.85 -5.32
CA ILE A 96 -3.94 2.28 -4.33
C ILE A 96 -3.52 3.38 -3.36
N PHE A 97 -3.52 3.07 -2.07
CA PHE A 97 -3.15 3.98 -0.99
C PHE A 97 -2.14 3.32 -0.04
N ASP A 98 -1.63 4.10 0.90
CA ASP A 98 -0.70 3.66 1.94
C ASP A 98 0.67 3.18 1.45
N PHE A 99 1.46 4.15 0.99
CA PHE A 99 2.84 3.95 0.56
C PHE A 99 3.86 3.96 1.71
N GLY A 100 3.42 3.85 2.97
CA GLY A 100 4.30 3.95 4.14
C GLY A 100 5.36 2.83 4.21
N LEU A 101 5.11 1.71 3.52
CA LEU A 101 6.06 0.60 3.37
C LEU A 101 6.74 0.57 2.01
N ALA A 102 6.41 1.47 1.09
CA ALA A 102 6.98 1.48 -0.23
C ALA A 102 8.49 1.76 -0.18
N ARG A 103 9.20 1.28 -1.21
CA ARG A 103 10.65 1.40 -1.29
C ARG A 103 11.09 1.59 -2.72
N GLN A 104 11.98 2.56 -2.93
CA GLN A 104 12.62 2.76 -4.22
C GLN A 104 13.55 1.58 -4.54
N TYR A 105 13.36 0.93 -5.69
CA TYR A 105 14.21 -0.15 -6.21
C TYR A 105 15.08 0.30 -7.39
N VAL A 106 14.76 1.45 -8.01
CA VAL A 106 15.57 2.10 -9.06
C VAL A 106 16.18 3.40 -8.54
N VAL A 107 17.49 3.55 -8.60
CA VAL A 107 18.18 4.81 -8.29
C VAL A 107 18.53 5.51 -9.59
N THR A 108 18.03 6.72 -9.76
CA THR A 108 18.46 7.68 -10.79
C THR A 108 19.51 8.62 -10.20
N SER A 109 20.66 8.73 -10.85
CA SER A 109 21.67 9.75 -10.56
C SER A 109 21.61 10.85 -11.60
N ASP A 110 21.95 12.09 -11.23
CA ASP A 110 21.87 13.27 -12.10
C ASP A 110 22.64 13.15 -13.42
N SER A 111 23.58 12.19 -13.53
CA SER A 111 24.48 12.02 -14.66
C SER A 111 24.51 10.61 -15.25
N GLY A 112 23.54 9.73 -14.95
CA GLY A 112 23.62 8.33 -15.41
C GLY A 112 22.27 7.63 -15.61
N PRO A 113 22.25 6.51 -16.35
CA PRO A 113 21.04 5.74 -16.59
C PRO A 113 20.49 5.18 -15.25
N PRO A 114 19.17 4.93 -15.16
CA PRO A 114 18.58 4.36 -13.95
C PRO A 114 19.21 3.01 -13.61
N LYS A 115 19.63 2.81 -12.36
CA LYS A 115 20.25 1.57 -11.89
C LYS A 115 19.39 0.88 -10.84
N LEU A 116 19.32 -0.45 -10.90
CA LEU A 116 18.71 -1.24 -9.84
C LEU A 116 19.55 -1.13 -8.56
N ARG A 117 18.89 -1.00 -7.41
CA ARG A 117 19.56 -1.06 -6.12
C ARG A 117 20.06 -2.47 -5.87
N LYS A 118 21.25 -2.57 -5.25
CA LYS A 118 21.76 -3.87 -4.79
C LYS A 118 20.84 -4.42 -3.70
N PRO A 119 20.44 -5.70 -3.77
CA PRO A 119 19.62 -6.32 -2.75
C PRO A 119 20.38 -6.39 -1.42
N ARG A 120 19.68 -6.11 -0.32
CA ARG A 120 20.25 -6.32 1.02
C ARG A 120 20.34 -7.82 1.33
N PRO A 121 21.37 -8.29 2.04
CA PRO A 121 21.53 -9.71 2.37
C PRO A 121 20.39 -10.27 3.22
N ARG A 122 19.79 -9.43 4.07
CA ARG A 122 18.66 -9.81 4.92
C ARG A 122 17.79 -8.59 5.21
N VAL A 123 16.48 -8.77 5.17
CA VAL A 123 15.49 -7.73 5.41
C VAL A 123 14.52 -8.17 6.51
N HIS A 124 14.23 -7.28 7.46
CA HIS A 124 13.16 -7.54 8.42
C HIS A 124 11.82 -7.58 7.71
N PHE A 125 11.01 -8.59 8.03
CA PHE A 125 9.65 -8.70 7.53
C PHE A 125 8.85 -7.44 7.85
N ARG A 126 8.16 -6.91 6.84
CA ARG A 126 7.18 -5.82 6.92
C ARG A 126 6.07 -6.11 5.92
N GLY A 127 4.88 -5.62 6.21
CA GLY A 127 3.70 -5.81 5.36
C GLY A 127 2.75 -6.88 5.90
N THR A 128 1.78 -7.25 5.08
CA THR A 128 0.69 -8.14 5.47
C THR A 128 1.01 -9.60 5.11
N LEU A 129 1.12 -10.44 6.14
CA LEU A 129 1.53 -11.83 6.01
C LEU A 129 0.73 -12.64 5.00
N ARG A 130 -0.59 -12.40 4.88
CA ARG A 130 -1.47 -13.19 4.00
C ARG A 130 -1.13 -13.07 2.51
N TYR A 131 -0.64 -11.91 2.08
CA TYR A 131 -0.46 -11.61 0.65
C TYR A 131 1.00 -11.55 0.24
N CYS A 132 1.95 -11.66 1.16
CA CYS A 132 3.36 -11.54 0.82
C CYS A 132 3.89 -12.77 0.07
N SER A 133 4.86 -12.54 -0.82
CA SER A 133 5.58 -13.58 -1.55
C SER A 133 6.44 -14.48 -0.65
N ILE A 134 6.91 -15.61 -1.21
CA ILE A 134 7.89 -16.48 -0.55
C ILE A 134 9.17 -15.72 -0.21
N ASN A 135 9.68 -14.90 -1.14
CA ASN A 135 10.86 -14.05 -0.92
C ASN A 135 10.74 -13.20 0.36
N CYS A 136 9.55 -12.64 0.60
CA CYS A 136 9.29 -11.85 1.79
C CYS A 136 9.34 -12.71 3.07
N HIS A 137 8.77 -13.92 3.04
CA HIS A 137 8.87 -14.90 4.14
C HIS A 137 10.31 -15.31 4.44
N GLU A 138 11.12 -15.47 3.39
CA GLU A 138 12.54 -15.82 3.46
C GLU A 138 13.46 -14.65 3.85
N ARG A 139 12.89 -13.47 4.10
CA ARG A 139 13.62 -12.25 4.49
C ARG A 139 14.58 -11.73 3.39
N ALA A 140 14.27 -12.01 2.13
CA ALA A 140 14.97 -11.45 0.98
C ALA A 140 14.59 -9.98 0.73
N GLU A 141 15.39 -9.28 -0.08
CA GLU A 141 15.02 -7.93 -0.55
C GLU A 141 13.86 -8.03 -1.52
N GLN A 142 12.82 -7.22 -1.29
CA GLN A 142 11.63 -7.25 -2.13
C GLN A 142 11.83 -6.45 -3.43
N GLY A 143 11.43 -7.04 -4.54
CA GLY A 143 11.40 -6.49 -5.89
C GLY A 143 9.97 -6.27 -6.41
N ARG A 144 9.87 -5.95 -7.69
CA ARG A 144 8.57 -5.71 -8.37
C ARG A 144 7.73 -6.98 -8.47
N ASP A 145 8.39 -8.10 -8.65
CA ASP A 145 7.84 -9.45 -8.69
C ASP A 145 7.07 -9.79 -7.40
N ASP A 146 7.50 -9.28 -6.26
CA ASP A 146 6.78 -9.49 -5.00
C ASP A 146 5.42 -8.81 -4.95
N ASP A 147 5.29 -7.59 -5.50
CA ASP A 147 3.98 -6.93 -5.63
C ASP A 147 3.07 -7.68 -6.62
N LEU A 148 3.63 -8.30 -7.66
CA LEU A 148 2.86 -9.14 -8.60
C LEU A 148 2.34 -10.41 -7.92
N TRP A 149 3.16 -11.06 -7.08
CA TRP A 149 2.71 -12.17 -6.25
C TRP A 149 1.59 -11.76 -5.31
N CYS A 150 1.70 -10.58 -4.67
CA CYS A 150 0.63 -10.05 -3.83
C CYS A 150 -0.67 -9.88 -4.63
N LEU A 151 -0.58 -9.31 -5.84
CA LEU A 151 -1.73 -9.12 -6.71
C LEU A 151 -2.37 -10.46 -7.12
N LEU A 152 -1.57 -11.48 -7.39
CA LEU A 152 -2.08 -12.79 -7.75
C LEU A 152 -2.86 -13.44 -6.60
N TYR A 153 -2.35 -13.37 -5.36
CA TYR A 153 -3.08 -13.85 -4.19
C TYR A 153 -4.36 -13.05 -3.92
N LEU A 154 -4.34 -11.73 -4.17
CA LEU A 154 -5.53 -10.89 -4.11
C LEU A 154 -6.60 -11.33 -5.13
N LEU A 155 -6.19 -11.60 -6.38
CA LEU A 155 -7.11 -12.06 -7.43
C LEU A 155 -7.72 -13.41 -7.11
N VAL A 156 -6.94 -14.33 -6.51
CA VAL A 156 -7.47 -15.59 -6.00
C VAL A 156 -8.47 -15.34 -4.86
N GLU A 157 -8.16 -14.45 -3.93
CA GLU A 157 -9.05 -14.13 -2.80
C GLU A 157 -10.39 -13.53 -3.25
N LEU A 158 -10.42 -12.79 -4.36
CA LEU A 158 -11.65 -12.29 -4.97
C LEU A 158 -12.58 -13.41 -5.48
N ARG A 159 -12.06 -14.62 -5.70
CA ARG A 159 -12.84 -15.79 -6.13
C ARG A 159 -13.20 -16.71 -4.96
N GLY A 160 -12.44 -16.69 -3.88
CA GLY A 160 -12.69 -17.50 -2.68
C GLY A 160 -11.55 -17.37 -1.68
N ALA A 161 -11.77 -17.74 -0.42
CA ALA A 161 -10.77 -17.59 0.63
C ALA A 161 -9.46 -18.31 0.30
N LEU A 162 -8.32 -17.68 0.58
CA LEU A 162 -7.02 -18.32 0.50
C LEU A 162 -6.93 -19.47 1.54
N PRO A 163 -6.25 -20.59 1.22
CA PRO A 163 -6.13 -21.72 2.16
C PRO A 163 -5.52 -21.33 3.53
N TRP A 164 -4.70 -20.29 3.55
CA TRP A 164 -4.02 -19.75 4.73
C TRP A 164 -4.69 -18.50 5.33
N THR A 165 -5.93 -18.15 4.97
CA THR A 165 -6.63 -16.94 5.47
C THR A 165 -6.65 -16.83 7.00
N LYS A 166 -6.74 -17.97 7.71
CA LYS A 166 -6.75 -18.05 9.18
C LYS A 166 -5.36 -18.16 9.82
N SER A 167 -4.29 -18.20 9.02
CA SER A 167 -2.93 -18.34 9.53
C SER A 167 -2.36 -17.00 9.96
N SER A 168 -1.75 -16.98 11.15
CA SER A 168 -0.96 -15.85 11.67
C SER A 168 0.53 -16.18 11.79
N THR A 169 0.95 -17.40 11.44
CA THR A 169 2.34 -17.84 11.58
C THR A 169 3.17 -17.52 10.35
N LEU A 170 4.38 -16.98 10.56
CA LEU A 170 5.30 -16.57 9.49
C LEU A 170 5.76 -17.72 8.57
N ASN A 171 5.55 -18.97 8.98
CA ASN A 171 5.97 -20.17 8.26
C ASN A 171 4.82 -20.89 7.54
N TYR A 172 3.65 -20.28 7.36
CA TYR A 172 2.53 -20.96 6.71
C TYR A 172 2.85 -21.39 5.27
N TYR A 173 3.81 -20.73 4.61
CA TYR A 173 4.22 -21.03 3.23
C TYR A 173 4.83 -22.43 3.08
N LEU A 174 5.18 -23.08 4.20
CA LEU A 174 5.65 -24.47 4.25
C LEU A 174 4.50 -25.50 4.26
N ARG A 175 3.24 -25.05 4.34
CA ARG A 175 2.09 -25.95 4.39
C ARG A 175 1.79 -26.54 2.99
N PRO A 176 1.33 -27.79 2.90
CA PRO A 176 1.02 -28.43 1.61
C PRO A 176 -0.01 -27.68 0.76
N ASP A 177 -1.01 -27.07 1.40
CA ASP A 177 -2.07 -26.32 0.72
C ASP A 177 -1.57 -25.00 0.12
N TYR A 178 -0.55 -24.38 0.74
CA TYR A 178 0.17 -23.26 0.14
C TYR A 178 0.91 -23.70 -1.11
N SER A 179 1.75 -24.74 -0.99
CA SER A 179 2.57 -25.25 -2.10
C SER A 179 1.71 -25.67 -3.29
N LEU A 180 0.55 -26.29 -3.05
CA LEU A 180 -0.38 -26.68 -4.10
C LEU A 180 -0.88 -25.48 -4.92
N LEU A 181 -1.40 -24.45 -4.24
CA LEU A 181 -1.89 -23.24 -4.92
C LEU A 181 -0.76 -22.49 -5.61
N HIS A 182 0.38 -22.32 -4.93
CA HIS A 182 1.56 -21.65 -5.49
C HIS A 182 2.04 -22.34 -6.78
N ASN A 183 2.17 -23.67 -6.77
CA ASN A 183 2.59 -24.43 -7.94
C ASN A 183 1.57 -24.38 -9.08
N LEU A 184 0.28 -24.34 -8.77
CA LEU A 184 -0.76 -24.15 -9.78
C LEU A 184 -0.62 -22.79 -10.45
N LEU A 185 -0.41 -21.73 -9.67
CA LEU A 185 -0.20 -20.38 -10.18
C LEU A 185 1.06 -20.27 -11.04
N MET A 186 2.16 -20.90 -10.63
CA MET A 186 3.37 -21.01 -11.46
C MET A 186 3.09 -21.65 -12.81
N LYS A 187 2.40 -22.81 -12.83
CA LYS A 187 2.01 -23.47 -14.08
C LYS A 187 1.16 -22.59 -14.99
N VAL A 188 0.27 -21.78 -14.43
CA VAL A 188 -0.55 -20.84 -15.19
C VAL A 188 0.30 -19.72 -15.79
N MET A 189 1.26 -19.17 -15.03
CA MET A 189 2.19 -18.15 -15.52
C MET A 189 3.09 -18.70 -16.63
N ASP A 190 3.62 -19.93 -16.45
CA ASP A 190 4.43 -20.62 -17.44
C ASP A 190 3.64 -20.88 -18.74
N ALA A 191 2.39 -21.35 -18.63
CA ALA A 191 1.54 -21.59 -19.79
C ALA A 191 1.17 -20.31 -20.55
N GLY A 192 1.20 -19.16 -19.88
CA GLY A 192 0.96 -17.85 -20.46
C GLY A 192 2.20 -17.16 -21.03
N ASP A 193 3.37 -17.81 -21.01
CA ASP A 193 4.66 -17.24 -21.44
C ASP A 193 5.05 -15.95 -20.66
N TYR A 194 4.55 -15.80 -19.43
CA TYR A 194 4.91 -14.70 -18.55
C TYR A 194 6.26 -15.00 -17.85
N LYS A 195 7.37 -14.63 -18.49
CA LYS A 195 8.74 -14.70 -17.94
C LYS A 195 9.21 -13.39 -17.33
#